data_AF-A0A8X6T2G8-F1
#
_entry.id   AF-A0A8X6T2G8-F1
#
_cell.length_a   1.000
_cell.length_b   1.000
_cell.length_c   1.000
_cell.angle_alpha   90.00
_cell.angle_beta   90.00
_cell.angle_gamma   90.00
#
_symmetry.space_group_name_H-M   'P 1'
#
loop_
_entity.id
_entity.type
_entity.pdbx_description
1 polymer ?
#
loop_
_entity_poly.entity_id
_entity_poly.type
_entity_poly.pdbx_seq_one_letter_code
_entity_poly.pdbx_strand_id
1 'polypeptide(L)'
;MLSLYWTEEKTQNKFSELFSDNHHHIVNSRALDTKGWSEWMPWDCSVSCGGGKGTRSRICFDPDVCKGPDEERGRCNTKPCPKMLVEENNRILEDIRNHLLTAYQNFQAHIRYFCINI
;
A
#
# COMPACT_ATOMS: atom_id res chain seq x y z
N MET A 1 -60.21 -7.61 -3.55
CA MET A 1 -60.04 -6.15 -3.70
C MET A 1 -59.32 -5.64 -2.47
N LEU A 2 -58.19 -4.97 -2.73
CA LEU A 2 -57.54 -3.90 -1.95
C LEU A 2 -57.35 -4.15 -0.43
N SER A 3 -56.11 -4.43 0.02
CA SER A 3 -55.12 -3.43 0.47
C SER A 3 -55.35 -3.07 1.96
N LEU A 4 -54.44 -3.00 2.93
CA LEU A 4 -52.97 -3.02 3.13
C LEU A 4 -52.79 -3.38 4.65
N TYR A 5 -51.67 -3.72 5.28
CA TYR A 5 -50.34 -3.13 5.28
C TYR A 5 -49.45 -3.89 6.31
N TRP A 6 -48.14 -3.96 6.01
CA TRP A 6 -46.97 -4.11 6.87
C TRP A 6 -46.80 -5.34 7.79
N THR A 7 -45.91 -6.24 7.38
CA THR A 7 -45.14 -7.12 8.29
C THR A 7 -43.69 -6.64 8.34
N GLU A 8 -43.21 -6.31 9.54
CA GLU A 8 -41.80 -6.07 9.82
C GLU A 8 -41.01 -7.38 9.65
N GLU A 9 -40.07 -7.42 8.71
CA GLU A 9 -39.04 -8.46 8.69
C GLU A 9 -37.67 -7.85 8.96
N LYS A 10 -37.20 -8.08 10.18
CA LYS A 10 -35.78 -8.03 10.53
C LYS A 10 -35.10 -9.23 9.86
N THR A 11 -34.12 -9.02 9.00
CA THR A 11 -32.88 -9.83 9.03
C THR A 11 -31.73 -9.02 8.43
N GLN A 12 -30.78 -8.70 9.30
CA GLN A 12 -29.46 -8.24 8.92
C GLN A 12 -28.72 -9.36 8.17
N ASN A 13 -27.93 -8.97 7.17
CA ASN A 13 -26.84 -9.70 6.55
C ASN A 13 -27.22 -10.80 5.53
N LYS A 14 -27.20 -10.43 4.26
CA LYS A 14 -26.62 -11.29 3.22
C LYS A 14 -25.56 -10.52 2.45
N PHE A 15 -24.34 -10.97 2.70
CA PHE A 15 -23.06 -10.56 2.16
C PHE A 15 -22.97 -10.91 0.66
N SER A 16 -22.20 -10.11 -0.07
CA SER A 16 -21.56 -10.41 -1.38
C SER A 16 -22.46 -10.79 -2.56
N GLU A 17 -22.72 -9.83 -3.45
CA GLU A 17 -22.58 -10.00 -4.90
C GLU A 17 -22.70 -8.62 -5.58
N LEU A 18 -21.80 -8.34 -6.55
CA LEU A 18 -21.57 -7.10 -7.31
C LEU A 18 -20.37 -6.22 -6.86
N PHE A 19 -19.17 -6.78 -7.02
CA PHE A 19 -17.97 -6.03 -7.38
C PHE A 19 -17.91 -5.88 -8.91
N SER A 20 -17.84 -4.66 -9.43
CA SER A 20 -17.00 -4.31 -10.59
C SER A 20 -16.82 -2.80 -10.63
N ASP A 21 -15.57 -2.39 -10.39
CA ASP A 21 -14.87 -1.26 -11.01
C ASP A 21 -15.63 0.05 -11.15
N ASN A 22 -15.49 0.91 -10.14
CA ASN A 22 -15.15 2.33 -10.24
C ASN A 22 -15.13 2.90 -8.81
N HIS A 23 -14.02 3.53 -8.42
CA HIS A 23 -13.77 4.02 -7.05
C HIS A 23 -14.88 4.95 -6.54
N HIS A 24 -15.88 4.39 -5.87
CA HIS A 24 -16.78 5.08 -4.97
C HIS A 24 -16.29 4.78 -3.55
N HIS A 25 -15.61 5.74 -2.94
CA HIS A 25 -15.44 5.72 -1.49
C HIS A 25 -16.84 5.72 -0.86
N ILE A 26 -17.14 4.66 -0.11
CA ILE A 26 -18.35 4.55 0.70
C ILE A 26 -18.29 5.69 1.73
N VAL A 27 -18.92 6.83 1.42
CA VAL A 27 -19.36 7.77 2.44
C VAL A 27 -20.47 7.07 3.21
N ASN A 28 -20.09 6.41 4.30
CA ASN A 28 -21.02 6.04 5.36
C ASN A 28 -21.77 7.32 5.74
N SER A 29 -23.11 7.27 5.75
CA SER A 29 -24.03 8.40 5.92
C SER A 29 -23.96 9.02 7.33
N ARG A 30 -22.81 9.59 7.67
CA ARG A 30 -22.65 10.66 8.64
C ARG A 30 -22.41 11.92 7.82
N ALA A 31 -23.18 12.97 8.12
CA ALA A 31 -23.20 14.25 7.42
C ALA A 31 -21.82 14.64 6.87
N LEU A 32 -21.77 15.10 5.61
CA LEU A 32 -20.69 15.95 5.12
C LEU A 32 -20.58 17.10 6.12
N ASP A 33 -19.59 17.04 7.01
CA ASP A 33 -19.33 18.12 7.94
C ASP A 33 -18.78 19.29 7.10
N THR A 34 -19.68 20.14 6.61
CA THR A 34 -19.34 21.30 5.78
C THR A 34 -18.72 22.42 6.60
N LYS A 35 -18.44 22.19 7.89
CA LYS A 35 -17.81 23.15 8.80
C LYS A 35 -16.45 22.63 9.22
N GLY A 36 -15.42 22.92 8.43
CA GLY A 36 -14.04 22.56 8.78
C GLY A 36 -13.15 22.31 7.58
N TRP A 37 -12.06 21.58 7.82
CA TRP A 37 -11.14 21.15 6.79
C TRP A 37 -11.74 20.03 5.93
N SER A 38 -11.52 20.09 4.62
CA SER A 38 -11.68 18.95 3.74
C SER A 38 -10.68 17.85 4.09
N GLU A 39 -10.93 16.66 3.54
CA GLU A 39 -9.88 15.67 3.39
C GLU A 39 -8.70 16.27 2.62
N TRP A 40 -7.50 15.78 2.94
CA TRP A 40 -6.31 16.15 2.20
C TRP A 40 -6.43 15.64 0.77
N MET A 41 -6.09 16.52 -0.19
CA MET A 41 -5.89 16.12 -1.56
C MET A 41 -4.72 15.11 -1.66
N PRO A 42 -4.69 14.29 -2.72
CA PRO A 42 -3.54 13.46 -3.02
C PRO A 42 -2.25 14.28 -3.10
N TRP A 43 -1.13 13.65 -2.79
CA TRP A 43 0.19 14.29 -2.90
C TRP A 43 0.51 14.60 -4.37
N ASP A 44 0.86 15.86 -4.64
CA ASP A 44 1.61 16.23 -5.82
C ASP A 44 3.10 15.91 -5.55
N CYS A 45 3.57 14.81 -6.13
CA CYS A 45 4.83 14.19 -5.75
C CYS A 45 5.85 14.25 -6.88
N SER A 46 7.11 14.55 -6.54
CA SER A 46 8.21 14.62 -7.51
C SER A 46 8.48 13.32 -8.27
N VAL A 47 8.05 12.17 -7.72
CA VAL A 47 8.22 10.84 -8.31
C VAL A 47 7.00 9.99 -8.01
N SER A 48 6.74 8.97 -8.83
CA SER A 48 5.62 8.04 -8.65
C SER A 48 5.93 6.83 -7.76
N CYS A 49 7.21 6.58 -7.44
CA CYS A 49 7.68 5.50 -6.58
C CYS A 49 9.06 5.83 -5.98
N GLY A 50 9.53 5.03 -5.03
CA GLY A 50 10.88 5.10 -4.49
C GLY A 50 11.12 6.23 -3.48
N GLY A 51 10.06 6.95 -3.08
CA GLY A 51 10.13 8.04 -2.10
C GLY A 51 10.51 9.37 -2.73
N GLY A 52 9.50 10.20 -2.97
CA GLY A 52 9.64 11.58 -3.41
C GLY A 52 9.50 12.60 -2.30
N LYS A 53 9.64 13.87 -2.68
CA LYS A 53 9.12 14.99 -1.90
C LYS A 53 7.93 15.58 -2.66
N GLY A 54 6.94 16.04 -1.92
CA GLY A 54 5.74 16.58 -2.53
C GLY A 54 5.03 17.55 -1.61
N THR A 55 3.99 18.14 -2.17
CA THR A 55 3.02 18.99 -1.49
C THR A 55 1.64 18.33 -1.54
N ARG A 56 0.81 18.61 -0.55
CA ARG A 56 -0.63 18.35 -0.62
C ARG A 56 -1.38 19.50 0.00
N SER A 57 -2.60 19.71 -0.48
CA SER A 57 -3.46 20.79 -0.02
C SER A 57 -4.79 20.26 0.51
N ARG A 58 -5.48 21.07 1.30
CA ARG A 58 -6.86 20.85 1.75
C ARG A 58 -7.61 22.17 1.73
N ILE A 59 -8.92 22.10 1.62
CA ILE A 59 -9.81 23.28 1.56
C ILE A 59 -10.41 23.50 2.93
N CYS A 60 -10.48 24.75 3.37
CA CYS A 60 -11.28 25.13 4.53
C CYS A 60 -12.66 25.60 4.08
N PHE A 61 -13.72 24.96 4.59
CA PHE A 61 -15.09 25.34 4.27
C PHE A 61 -15.63 26.48 5.17
N ASP A 62 -15.02 26.70 6.33
CA ASP A 62 -15.36 27.78 7.27
C ASP A 62 -14.09 28.30 7.98
N PRO A 63 -13.57 29.49 7.60
CA PRO A 63 -12.31 30.03 8.10
C PRO A 63 -12.24 30.19 9.62
N ASP A 64 -13.37 30.37 10.30
CA ASP A 64 -13.40 30.63 11.75
C ASP A 64 -13.14 29.37 12.59
N VAL A 65 -13.28 28.18 12.00
CA VAL A 65 -13.09 26.88 12.68
C VAL A 65 -11.82 26.15 12.25
N CYS A 66 -11.25 26.48 11.09
CA CYS A 66 -10.07 25.83 10.54
C CYS A 66 -8.79 26.30 11.22
N LYS A 67 -8.28 25.50 12.15
CA LYS A 67 -6.95 25.72 12.74
C LYS A 67 -5.88 24.93 11.98
N GLY A 68 -4.74 25.57 11.73
CA GLY A 68 -3.57 24.97 11.06
C GLY A 68 -3.43 25.35 9.58
N PRO A 69 -2.44 24.78 8.87
CA PRO A 69 -2.17 25.12 7.48
C PRO A 69 -3.10 24.39 6.50
N ASP A 70 -3.29 25.00 5.33
CA ASP A 70 -3.97 24.45 4.16
C ASP A 70 -3.02 23.68 3.22
N GLU A 71 -1.71 23.90 3.33
CA GLU A 71 -0.65 23.18 2.61
C GLU A 71 0.24 22.36 3.57
N GLU A 72 0.62 21.16 3.14
CA GLU A 72 1.63 20.33 3.79
C GLU A 72 2.72 19.89 2.81
N ARG A 73 3.97 19.86 3.26
CA ARG A 73 5.12 19.32 2.53
C ARG A 73 5.65 18.07 3.23
N GLY A 74 5.95 17.04 2.46
CA GLY A 74 6.35 15.77 3.04
C GLY A 74 6.95 14.78 2.04
N ARG A 75 7.20 13.58 2.55
CA ARG A 75 7.58 12.43 1.72
C ARG A 75 6.33 11.75 1.19
N CYS A 76 6.38 11.37 -0.07
CA CYS A 76 5.28 10.75 -0.80
C CYS A 76 5.81 9.58 -1.64
N ASN A 77 4.90 8.71 -2.10
CA ASN A 77 5.21 7.58 -2.99
C ASN A 77 6.39 6.72 -2.51
N THR A 78 6.40 6.37 -1.22
CA THR A 78 7.50 5.66 -0.54
C THR A 78 7.59 4.17 -0.88
N LYS A 79 6.61 3.62 -1.59
CA LYS A 79 6.68 2.24 -2.10
C LYS A 79 7.87 2.11 -3.06
N PRO A 80 8.71 1.06 -2.94
CA PRO A 80 9.83 0.86 -3.85
C PRO A 80 9.39 0.83 -5.31
N CYS A 81 10.24 1.33 -6.19
CA CYS A 81 10.01 1.19 -7.63
C CYS A 81 10.20 -0.27 -8.06
N PRO A 82 9.49 -0.75 -9.09
CA PRO A 82 9.65 -2.13 -9.59
C PRO A 82 11.09 -2.51 -9.90
N LYS A 83 11.88 -1.60 -10.47
CA LYS A 83 13.31 -1.81 -10.74
C LYS A 83 14.13 -2.11 -9.49
N MET A 84 13.80 -1.49 -8.35
CA MET A 84 14.53 -1.69 -7.09
C MET A 84 14.31 -3.10 -6.56
N LEU A 85 13.08 -3.62 -6.70
CA LEU A 85 12.74 -4.99 -6.31
C LEU A 85 13.48 -6.01 -7.18
N VAL A 86 13.61 -5.76 -8.48
CA VAL A 86 14.39 -6.63 -9.39
C VAL A 86 15.87 -6.61 -9.03
N GLU A 87 16.43 -5.44 -8.76
CA GLU A 87 17.82 -5.29 -8.33
C GLU A 87 18.10 -6.01 -6.99
N GLU A 88 17.17 -5.91 -6.03
CA GLU A 88 17.27 -6.60 -4.75
C GLU A 88 17.20 -8.12 -4.93
N ASN A 89 16.27 -8.62 -5.72
CA ASN A 89 16.19 -10.04 -6.06
C ASN A 89 17.47 -10.54 -6.73
N ASN A 90 18.05 -9.77 -7.64
CA ASN A 90 19.30 -10.14 -8.30
C ASN A 90 20.46 -10.23 -7.31
N ARG A 91 20.57 -9.30 -6.35
CA ARG A 91 21.60 -9.37 -5.29
C ARG A 91 21.44 -10.62 -4.44
N ILE A 92 20.21 -10.92 -4.02
CA ILE A 92 19.90 -12.14 -3.24
C ILE A 92 20.30 -13.40 -4.02
N LEU A 93 20.01 -13.45 -5.32
CA LEU A 93 20.39 -14.58 -6.17
C LEU A 93 21.90 -14.74 -6.30
N GLU A 94 22.65 -13.65 -6.42
CA GLU A 94 24.11 -13.70 -6.43
C GLU A 94 24.67 -14.20 -5.09
N ASP A 95 24.14 -13.74 -3.97
CA ASP A 95 24.57 -14.20 -2.65
C ASP A 95 24.32 -15.70 -2.45
N ILE A 96 23.14 -16.19 -2.84
CA ILE A 96 22.81 -17.62 -2.81
C ILE A 96 23.76 -18.41 -3.70
N ARG A 97 24.01 -17.94 -4.93
CA ARG A 97 24.93 -18.60 -5.87
C ARG A 97 26.33 -18.73 -5.26
N ASN A 98 26.86 -17.64 -4.71
CA ASN A 98 28.20 -17.62 -4.12
C ASN A 98 28.28 -18.54 -2.90
N HIS A 99 27.25 -18.58 -2.06
CA HIS A 99 27.20 -19.47 -0.91
C HIS A 99 27.21 -20.95 -1.34
N LEU A 100 26.41 -21.32 -2.34
CA LEU A 100 26.36 -22.67 -2.88
C LEU A 100 27.69 -23.08 -3.55
N LEU A 101 28.30 -22.17 -4.32
CA LEU A 101 29.61 -22.40 -4.92
C LEU A 101 30.68 -22.64 -3.85
N THR A 102 30.68 -21.85 -2.79
CA THR A 102 31.61 -22.00 -1.67
C THR A 102 31.40 -23.34 -0.96
N ALA A 103 30.16 -23.71 -0.68
CA ALA A 103 29.83 -25.00 -0.06
C ALA A 103 30.30 -26.18 -0.93
N TYR A 104 30.06 -26.10 -2.24
CA TYR A 104 30.50 -27.11 -3.19
C TYR A 104 32.03 -27.23 -3.24
N GLN A 105 32.75 -26.11 -3.34
CA GLN A 105 34.21 -26.09 -3.35
C GLN A 105 34.79 -26.64 -2.05
N ASN A 106 34.21 -26.30 -0.90
CA ASN A 106 34.62 -26.83 0.41
C ASN A 106 34.42 -28.34 0.49
N PHE A 107 33.27 -28.85 0.02
CA PHE A 107 33.00 -30.28 -0.03
C PHE A 107 34.00 -31.01 -0.93
N GLN A 108 34.27 -30.47 -2.12
CA GLN A 108 35.28 -31.03 -3.02
C GLN A 108 36.69 -31.03 -2.41
N ALA A 109 37.08 -29.94 -1.72
CA ALA A 109 38.37 -29.84 -1.05
C ALA A 109 38.49 -30.87 0.08
N HIS A 110 37.43 -31.05 0.86
CA HIS A 110 37.35 -32.07 1.89
C HIS A 110 37.55 -33.47 1.28
N ILE A 111 36.78 -33.83 0.24
CA ILE A 111 36.96 -35.13 -0.44
C ILE A 111 38.41 -35.31 -0.92
N ARG A 112 38.98 -34.31 -1.61
CA ARG A 112 40.36 -34.39 -2.11
C ARG A 112 41.35 -34.65 -0.99
N TYR A 113 41.22 -33.96 0.14
CA TYR A 113 42.10 -34.15 1.30
C TYR A 113 42.04 -35.58 1.84
N PHE A 114 40.85 -36.15 1.97
CA PHE A 114 40.69 -37.52 2.47
C PHE A 114 41.19 -38.58 1.46
N CYS A 115 41.04 -38.36 0.16
CA CYS A 115 41.55 -39.29 -0.86
C CYS A 115 43.08 -39.29 -0.98
N ILE A 116 43.77 -38.20 -0.63
CA ILE A 116 45.24 -38.10 -0.72
C ILE A 116 45.92 -38.71 0.52
N ASN A 117 45.25 -38.75 1.66
CA ASN A 117 45.80 -39.23 2.94
C ASN A 117 45.40 -40.68 3.29
N ILE A 118 45.04 -41.50 2.29
CA ILE A 118 44.79 -42.96 2.37
C ILE A 118 45.86 -43.66 1.53
#